data_AF-A0A816ZTE9-F1
#
_entry.id   AF-A0A816ZTE9-F1
#
_cell.length_a   1.000
_cell.length_b   1.000
_cell.length_c   1.000
_cell.angle_alpha   90.00
_cell.angle_beta   90.00
_cell.angle_gamma   90.00
#
_symmetry.space_group_name_H-M   'P 1'
#
loop_
_entity.id
_entity.type
_entity.pdbx_description
1 polymer ?
#
loop_
_entity_poly.entity_id
_entity_poly.type
_entity_poly.pdbx_seq_one_letter_code
_entity_poly.pdbx_strand_id
1 'polypeptide(L)'
;WEVQLTITDESDPQLSTLTNRIKEEVRGSTGLHRMGKLMLKVGDFDQAEELYNELLKGAPDDRERAFIYHQLGWLKVDQGEYKAAVKFYEKSLEIKRKTLPGDDASLGPTYNNIGQVYNDMGEYSKALEY
;
A
#
# COMPACT_ATOMS: atom_id res chain seq x y z
N TRP A 1 -1.99 -10.98 -25.07
CA TRP A 1 -0.64 -11.07 -24.51
C TRP A 1 -0.71 -10.48 -23.12
N GLU A 2 -1.13 -11.30 -22.18
CA GLU A 2 -1.26 -10.94 -20.77
C GLU A 2 0.06 -11.34 -20.14
N VAL A 3 0.86 -10.36 -19.73
CA VAL A 3 2.10 -10.63 -19.00
C VAL A 3 1.68 -10.93 -17.58
N GLN A 4 1.45 -12.21 -17.28
CA GLN A 4 1.43 -12.68 -15.91
C GLN A 4 2.81 -12.35 -15.33
N LEU A 5 2.85 -11.55 -14.25
CA LEU A 5 4.01 -11.50 -13.35
C LEU A 5 4.01 -12.80 -12.52
N THR A 6 4.01 -13.95 -13.21
CA THR A 6 4.49 -15.17 -12.61
C THR A 6 5.98 -14.95 -12.45
N ILE A 7 6.43 -14.95 -11.20
CA ILE A 7 7.83 -15.11 -10.84
C ILE A 7 8.22 -16.51 -11.36
N THR A 8 8.51 -16.60 -12.65
CA THR A 8 8.72 -17.87 -13.35
C THR A 8 10.12 -18.39 -13.03
N ASP A 9 10.15 -19.64 -12.56
CA ASP A 9 11.25 -20.59 -12.53
C ASP A 9 12.66 -20.00 -12.41
N GLU A 10 13.21 -20.02 -11.19
CA GLU A 10 14.56 -19.57 -10.83
C GLU A 10 15.69 -20.34 -11.55
N SER A 11 15.38 -21.32 -12.40
CA SER A 11 16.36 -22.14 -13.12
C SER A 11 17.08 -21.43 -14.28
N ASP A 12 16.59 -20.28 -14.79
CA ASP A 12 17.33 -19.46 -15.76
C ASP A 12 18.20 -18.39 -15.06
N PRO A 13 19.54 -18.49 -15.14
CA PRO A 13 20.45 -17.56 -14.46
C PRO A 13 20.35 -16.11 -14.97
N GLN A 14 19.99 -15.91 -16.24
CA GLN A 14 19.84 -14.56 -16.81
C GLN A 14 18.55 -13.92 -16.34
N LEU A 15 17.47 -14.71 -16.26
CA LEU A 15 16.17 -14.27 -15.77
C LEU A 15 16.21 -13.99 -14.26
N SER A 16 16.90 -14.82 -13.47
CA SER A 16 17.09 -14.58 -12.03
C SER A 16 17.96 -13.34 -11.78
N THR A 17 18.99 -13.13 -12.59
CA THR A 17 19.84 -11.93 -12.53
C THR A 17 19.04 -10.67 -12.88
N LEU A 18 18.21 -10.72 -13.93
CA LEU A 18 17.35 -9.60 -14.32
C LEU A 18 16.30 -9.32 -13.24
N THR A 19 15.69 -10.36 -12.67
CA THR A 19 14.71 -10.24 -11.58
C THR A 19 15.34 -9.63 -10.34
N ASN A 20 16.52 -10.10 -9.92
CA ASN A 20 17.25 -9.53 -8.79
C ASN A 20 17.70 -8.10 -9.06
N ARG A 21 18.09 -7.79 -10.29
CA ARG A 21 18.48 -6.44 -10.69
C ARG A 21 17.30 -5.47 -10.72
N ILE A 22 16.13 -5.91 -11.17
CA ILE A 22 14.88 -5.14 -11.04
C ILE A 22 14.57 -4.94 -9.55
N LYS A 23 14.63 -6.00 -8.71
CA LYS A 23 14.45 -5.90 -7.25
C LYS A 23 15.42 -4.90 -6.60
N GLU A 24 16.67 -4.85 -7.04
CA GLU A 24 17.68 -3.88 -6.57
C GLU A 24 17.43 -2.46 -7.13
N GLU A 25 16.98 -2.32 -8.37
CA GLU A 25 16.67 -1.02 -9.00
C GLU A 25 15.39 -0.39 -8.42
N VAL A 26 14.44 -1.20 -7.96
CA VAL A 26 13.28 -0.71 -7.19
C VAL A 26 13.55 -0.64 -5.69
N ARG A 27 14.77 -0.92 -5.21
CA ARG A 27 15.09 -0.94 -3.78
C ARG A 27 14.94 0.46 -3.17
N GLY A 28 14.04 0.58 -2.20
CA GLY A 28 13.67 1.83 -1.53
C GLY A 28 12.18 2.13 -1.62
N SER A 29 11.66 2.95 -0.70
CA SER A 29 10.24 3.26 -0.55
C SER A 29 9.55 3.67 -1.85
N THR A 30 10.26 4.40 -2.72
CA THR A 30 9.71 4.89 -4.01
C THR A 30 9.65 3.82 -5.09
N GLY A 31 10.64 2.93 -5.16
CA GLY A 31 10.68 1.87 -6.16
C GLY A 31 9.70 0.75 -5.82
N LEU A 32 9.69 0.30 -4.56
CA LEU A 32 8.77 -0.73 -4.10
C LEU A 32 7.31 -0.26 -4.12
N HIS A 33 7.06 1.04 -3.90
CA HIS A 33 5.75 1.67 -4.16
C HIS A 33 5.30 1.55 -5.61
N ARG A 34 6.18 1.85 -6.57
CA ARG A 34 5.85 1.73 -8.00
C ARG A 34 5.52 0.28 -8.35
N MET A 35 6.25 -0.68 -7.77
CA MET A 35 6.00 -2.09 -7.97
C MET A 35 4.65 -2.53 -7.39
N GLY A 36 4.34 -2.14 -6.15
CA GLY A 36 3.03 -2.41 -5.56
C GLY A 36 1.87 -1.82 -6.38
N LYS A 37 1.99 -0.58 -6.87
CA LYS A 37 0.98 0.01 -7.78
C LYS A 37 0.87 -0.71 -9.11
N LEU A 38 1.96 -1.27 -9.64
CA LEU A 38 1.92 -2.06 -10.86
C LEU A 38 1.17 -3.37 -10.62
N MET A 39 1.47 -4.07 -9.51
CA MET A 39 0.81 -5.30 -9.08
C MET A 39 -0.70 -5.09 -8.91
N LEU A 40 -1.12 -3.99 -8.28
CA LEU A 40 -2.53 -3.60 -8.19
C LEU A 40 -3.20 -3.45 -9.56
N LYS A 41 -2.51 -2.84 -10.54
CA LYS A 41 -3.06 -2.63 -11.89
C LYS A 41 -3.23 -3.92 -12.69
N VAL A 42 -2.38 -4.91 -12.44
CA VAL A 42 -2.48 -6.23 -13.10
C VAL A 42 -3.38 -7.22 -12.33
N GLY A 43 -3.88 -6.82 -11.15
CA GLY A 43 -4.77 -7.64 -10.33
C GLY A 43 -4.06 -8.64 -9.41
N ASP A 44 -2.73 -8.55 -9.29
CA ASP A 44 -1.91 -9.43 -8.45
C ASP A 44 -1.92 -8.98 -6.99
N PHE A 45 -3.10 -8.99 -6.37
CA PHE A 45 -3.32 -8.44 -5.03
C PHE A 45 -2.53 -9.15 -3.93
N ASP A 46 -2.39 -10.48 -4.01
CA ASP A 46 -1.66 -11.27 -3.01
C ASP A 46 -0.17 -10.91 -2.98
N GLN A 47 0.45 -10.77 -4.16
CA GLN A 47 1.86 -10.38 -4.26
C GLN A 47 2.07 -8.93 -3.77
N ALA A 48 1.13 -8.03 -4.08
CA ALA A 48 1.16 -6.66 -3.56
C ALA A 48 1.06 -6.64 -2.02
N GLU A 49 0.19 -7.47 -1.43
CA GLU A 49 0.03 -7.59 0.02
C GLU A 49 1.30 -8.12 0.69
N GLU A 50 1.90 -9.18 0.13
CA GLU A 50 3.15 -9.75 0.64
C GLU A 50 4.28 -8.71 0.62
N LEU A 51 4.44 -8.01 -0.52
CA LEU A 51 5.46 -6.97 -0.67
C LEU A 51 5.30 -5.84 0.36
N TYR A 52 4.08 -5.32 0.54
CA TYR A 52 3.83 -4.26 1.53
C TYR A 52 4.01 -4.75 2.97
N ASN A 53 3.70 -6.01 3.28
CA ASN A 53 3.96 -6.58 4.60
C ASN A 53 5.46 -6.79 4.86
N GLU A 54 6.24 -7.18 3.86
CA GLU A 54 7.70 -7.27 3.96
C GLU A 54 8.32 -5.88 4.19
N LEU A 55 7.90 -4.89 3.40
CA LEU A 55 8.26 -3.48 3.58
C LEU A 55 7.95 -2.99 5.00
N LEU A 56 6.78 -3.33 5.53
CA LEU A 56 6.36 -2.89 6.86
C LEU A 56 7.27 -3.44 7.95
N LYS A 57 7.75 -4.68 7.82
CA LYS A 57 8.71 -5.31 8.75
C LYS A 57 10.08 -4.62 8.70
N GLY A 58 10.51 -4.17 7.52
CA GLY A 58 11.79 -3.51 7.29
C GLY A 58 11.78 -1.99 7.45
N ALA A 59 10.63 -1.39 7.78
CA ALA A 59 10.46 0.06 7.75
C ALA A 59 11.36 0.78 8.79
N PRO A 60 12.28 1.67 8.36
CA PRO A 60 13.27 2.30 9.22
C PRO A 60 12.67 3.33 10.18
N ASP A 61 11.52 3.92 9.83
CA ASP A 61 10.89 4.97 10.62
C ASP A 61 9.36 4.96 10.54
N ASP A 62 8.75 5.81 11.37
CA ASP A 62 7.30 5.97 11.45
C ASP A 62 6.69 6.57 10.17
N ARG A 63 7.43 7.42 9.48
CA ARG A 63 6.94 8.03 8.23
C ARG A 63 6.78 6.98 7.14
N GLU A 64 7.74 6.07 7.01
CA GLU A 64 7.68 4.95 6.07
C GLU A 64 6.60 3.93 6.47
N ARG A 65 6.49 3.59 7.76
CA ARG A 65 5.36 2.76 8.26
C ARG A 65 4.00 3.36 7.92
N ALA A 66 3.81 4.65 8.16
CA ALA A 66 2.56 5.34 7.87
C ALA A 66 2.23 5.31 6.37
N PHE A 67 3.24 5.45 5.51
CA PHE A 67 3.09 5.33 4.07
C PHE A 67 2.67 3.92 3.64
N ILE A 68 3.34 2.89 4.16
CA ILE A 68 3.06 1.49 3.82
C ILE A 68 1.65 1.09 4.28
N TYR A 69 1.23 1.49 5.48
CA TYR A 69 -0.15 1.29 5.93
C TYR A 69 -1.17 1.98 5.03
N HIS A 70 -0.86 3.16 4.50
CA HIS A 70 -1.75 3.82 3.54
C HIS A 70 -1.91 3.00 2.25
N GLN A 71 -0.82 2.40 1.75
CA GLN A 71 -0.89 1.55 0.56
C GLN A 71 -1.65 0.24 0.81
N LEU A 72 -1.47 -0.39 1.97
CA LEU A 72 -2.29 -1.55 2.37
C LEU A 72 -3.77 -1.19 2.47
N GLY A 73 -4.10 0.03 2.92
CA GLY A 73 -5.46 0.55 2.89
C GLY A 73 -6.03 0.60 1.47
N TRP A 74 -5.27 1.16 0.52
CA TRP A 74 -5.64 1.20 -0.90
C TRP A 74 -5.86 -0.20 -1.48
N LEU A 75 -4.91 -1.10 -1.26
CA LEU A 75 -5.00 -2.50 -1.70
C LEU A 75 -6.29 -3.17 -1.22
N LYS A 76 -6.65 -2.98 0.06
CA LYS A 76 -7.87 -3.56 0.62
C LYS A 76 -9.14 -2.93 0.04
N VAL A 77 -9.12 -1.67 -0.38
CA VAL A 77 -10.24 -1.07 -1.15
C VAL A 77 -10.39 -1.78 -2.49
N ASP A 78 -9.29 -1.99 -3.23
CA ASP A 78 -9.32 -2.67 -4.53
C ASP A 78 -9.79 -4.13 -4.42
N GLN A 79 -9.50 -4.80 -3.30
CA GLN A 79 -10.01 -6.15 -2.99
C GLN A 79 -11.48 -6.16 -2.50
N GLY A 80 -12.09 -4.99 -2.26
CA GLY A 80 -13.44 -4.89 -1.67
C GLY A 80 -13.50 -5.16 -0.16
N GLU A 81 -12.36 -5.28 0.51
CA GLU A 81 -12.22 -5.52 1.94
C GLU A 81 -12.27 -4.20 2.75
N TYR A 82 -13.36 -3.46 2.62
CA TYR A 82 -13.47 -2.08 3.14
C TYR A 82 -13.19 -1.93 4.64
N LYS A 83 -13.64 -2.87 5.48
CA LYS A 83 -13.36 -2.84 6.92
C LYS A 83 -11.86 -3.00 7.24
N ALA A 84 -11.13 -3.76 6.43
CA ALA A 84 -9.68 -3.89 6.57
C ALA A 84 -8.97 -2.62 6.07
N ALA A 85 -9.45 -2.04 4.97
CA ALA A 85 -8.95 -0.78 4.44
C ALA A 85 -8.98 0.35 5.47
N VAL A 86 -10.14 0.54 6.14
CA VAL A 86 -10.28 1.54 7.22
C VAL A 86 -9.24 1.33 8.31
N LYS A 87 -9.07 0.09 8.81
CA LYS A 87 -8.08 -0.20 9.87
C LYS A 87 -6.65 0.18 9.46
N PHE A 88 -6.29 -0.03 8.20
CA PHE A 88 -4.97 0.33 7.70
C PHE A 88 -4.80 1.85 7.55
N TYR A 89 -5.80 2.55 7.03
CA TYR A 89 -5.77 4.01 7.00
C TYR A 89 -5.74 4.63 8.39
N GLU A 90 -6.46 4.09 9.37
CA GLU A 90 -6.42 4.55 10.76
C GLU A 90 -5.04 4.37 11.38
N LYS A 91 -4.36 3.23 11.15
CA LYS A 91 -2.97 3.04 11.57
C LYS A 91 -2.03 4.07 10.93
N SER A 92 -2.20 4.35 9.63
CA SER A 92 -1.45 5.41 8.94
C SER A 92 -1.71 6.77 9.58
N LEU A 93 -2.98 7.10 9.85
CA LEU A 93 -3.39 8.36 10.44
C LEU A 93 -2.86 8.53 11.86
N GLU A 94 -2.90 7.49 12.69
CA GLU A 94 -2.38 7.50 14.06
C GLU A 94 -0.89 7.87 14.07
N ILE A 95 -0.09 7.25 13.19
CA ILE A 95 1.34 7.53 13.11
C ILE A 95 1.59 8.95 12.59
N LYS A 96 0.86 9.37 11.55
CA LYS A 96 0.97 10.73 11.02
C LYS A 96 0.64 11.78 12.09
N ARG A 97 -0.42 11.58 12.89
CA ARG A 97 -0.81 12.49 13.98
C ARG A 97 0.23 12.56 15.12
N LYS A 98 1.04 11.53 15.30
CA LYS A 98 2.15 11.53 16.28
C LYS A 98 3.39 12.26 15.75
N THR A 99 3.59 12.26 14.43
CA THR A 99 4.81 12.78 13.78
C THR A 99 4.64 14.16 13.18
N LEU A 100 3.40 14.61 12.96
CA LEU A 100 3.06 15.88 12.33
C LEU A 100 2.22 16.77 13.26
N PRO A 101 2.24 18.10 13.07
CA PRO A 101 1.27 19.01 13.68
C PRO A 101 -0.18 18.59 13.36
N GLY A 102 -1.11 18.85 14.29
CA GLY A 102 -2.50 18.38 14.18
C GLY A 102 -3.29 18.97 13.01
N ASP A 103 -2.87 20.11 12.47
CA ASP A 103 -3.44 20.83 11.33
C ASP A 103 -2.63 20.64 10.04
N ASP A 104 -1.69 19.68 10.01
CA ASP A 104 -0.88 19.42 8.84
C ASP A 104 -1.73 18.92 7.66
N ALA A 105 -1.63 19.64 6.53
CA ALA A 105 -2.41 19.34 5.33
C ALA A 105 -2.16 17.93 4.76
N SER A 106 -1.05 17.27 5.11
CA SER A 106 -0.74 15.90 4.67
C SER A 106 -1.55 14.80 5.39
N LEU A 107 -2.33 15.17 6.41
CA LEU A 107 -3.35 14.32 7.01
C LEU A 107 -4.60 14.19 6.11
N GLY A 108 -4.93 15.24 5.36
CA GLY A 108 -6.14 15.35 4.53
C GLY A 108 -6.38 14.17 3.58
N PRO A 109 -5.38 13.68 2.83
CA PRO A 109 -5.56 12.52 1.97
C PRO A 109 -5.95 11.24 2.72
N THR A 110 -5.45 11.05 3.96
CA THR A 110 -5.83 9.87 4.75
C THR A 110 -7.27 9.99 5.27
N TYR A 111 -7.67 11.17 5.74
CA TYR A 111 -9.07 11.45 6.13
C TYR A 111 -10.04 11.21 4.98
N ASN A 112 -9.76 11.81 3.82
CA ASN A 112 -10.58 11.66 2.61
C ASN A 112 -10.75 10.19 2.21
N ASN A 113 -9.67 9.40 2.25
CA ASN A 113 -9.75 7.99 1.89
C ASN A 113 -10.61 7.20 2.89
N ILE A 114 -10.51 7.46 4.20
CA ILE A 114 -11.37 6.80 5.20
C ILE A 114 -12.84 7.17 4.97
N GLY A 115 -13.13 8.47 4.77
CA GLY A 115 -14.47 8.95 4.46
C GLY A 115 -15.03 8.30 3.19
N GLN A 116 -14.21 8.18 2.14
CA GLN A 116 -14.58 7.50 0.91
C GLN A 116 -14.89 6.01 1.15
N VAL A 117 -14.06 5.29 1.90
CA VAL A 117 -14.35 3.88 2.21
C VAL A 117 -15.67 3.72 2.97
N TYR A 118 -15.96 4.59 3.95
CA TYR A 118 -17.25 4.56 4.64
C TYR A 118 -18.42 4.90 3.72
N ASN A 119 -18.24 5.84 2.79
CA ASN A 119 -19.23 6.15 1.76
C ASN A 119 -19.51 4.91 0.88
N ASP A 120 -18.46 4.21 0.44
CA ASP A 120 -18.59 3.00 -0.39
C ASP A 120 -19.27 1.85 0.37
N MET A 121 -19.13 1.81 1.70
CA MET A 121 -19.87 0.91 2.59
C MET A 121 -21.34 1.32 2.85
N GLY A 122 -21.75 2.51 2.42
CA GLY A 122 -23.06 3.10 2.75
C GLY A 122 -23.16 3.63 4.19
N GLU A 123 -22.05 3.72 4.92
CA GLU A 123 -21.98 4.23 6.29
C GLU A 123 -21.79 5.77 6.30
N TYR A 124 -22.71 6.50 5.66
CA TYR A 124 -22.58 7.94 5.41
C TYR A 124 -22.36 8.80 6.65
N SER A 125 -22.97 8.43 7.79
CA SER A 125 -22.74 9.17 9.05
C SER A 125 -21.29 9.14 9.48
N LYS A 126 -20.62 8.00 9.32
CA LYS A 126 -19.18 7.89 9.60
C LYS A 126 -18.34 8.56 8.53
N ALA A 127 -18.76 8.50 7.27
CA ALA A 127 -18.07 9.21 6.19
C ALA A 127 -17.98 10.72 6.46
N LEU A 128 -19.03 11.33 7.04
CA LEU A 128 -19.07 12.75 7.41
C LEU A 128 -18.24 13.11 8.65
N GLU A 129 -17.82 12.13 9.46
CA GLU A 129 -16.94 12.37 10.61
C GLU A 129 -15.47 12.55 10.20
N TYR A 130 -15.10 12.16 8.97
CA TYR A 130 -13.76 12.27 8.40
C TYR A 130 -13.69 13.37 7.33
#